data_AF-A0A944RAT2-F1
#
_entry.id   AF-A0A944RAT2-F1
#
_cell.length_a   1.000
_cell.length_b   1.000
_cell.length_c   1.000
_cell.angle_alpha   90.00
_cell.angle_beta   90.00
_cell.angle_gamma   90.00
#
_symmetry.space_group_name_H-M   'P 1'
#
loop_
_entity.id
_entity.type
_entity.pdbx_description
1 polymer ?
#
loop_
_entity_poly.entity_id
_entity_poly.type
_entity_poly.pdbx_seq_one_letter_code
_entity_poly.pdbx_strand_id
1 'polypeptide(L)'
;MRRLLLAIPLMIITTLAIGSVTSPIKGEVYRRVHNTCTKQEAGEQELAPEDFSYSEFSNQTNGSKWFTNRTVMKKHFQELYDGDKRLPNRAYFNKDRGEYIIDVMKYGRVQGQIVLPKRFINSISLHIQSALEKKLAEFIFFADMGHAHYHLTKKDFTEKISPLKTKEEVYTELFKLDGLKSLYHTAEKLALKFEEGPLDPIGYRRERYNTRNIVGDNLNLGVIEVLYEFNSSYNTVKDYKEGYREYSSGHYISANKNGCFSYIYNEKTYRFDINLDGIPYHATTDGNL
;
A
#
# COMPACT_ATOMS: atom_id res chain seq x y z
N MET A 1 85.78 -31.01 -21.04
CA MET A 1 85.13 -30.23 -22.12
C MET A 1 83.65 -30.59 -22.15
N ARG A 2 82.79 -29.68 -21.67
CA ARG A 2 81.33 -29.81 -21.62
C ARG A 2 80.73 -29.34 -22.95
N ARG A 3 79.77 -30.08 -23.53
CA ARG A 3 78.80 -29.55 -24.48
C ARG A 3 77.40 -29.81 -23.95
N LEU A 4 76.76 -28.70 -23.57
CA LEU A 4 75.35 -28.58 -23.21
C LEU A 4 74.48 -28.88 -24.45
N LEU A 5 73.50 -29.76 -24.29
CA LEU A 5 72.31 -29.81 -25.15
C LEU A 5 71.21 -29.02 -24.43
N LEU A 6 70.80 -27.91 -25.06
CA LEU A 6 69.66 -27.09 -24.66
C LEU A 6 68.35 -27.83 -25.01
N ALA A 7 67.54 -28.13 -23.99
CA ALA A 7 66.13 -28.44 -24.18
C ALA A 7 65.32 -27.17 -23.90
N ILE A 8 64.57 -26.74 -24.91
CA ILE A 8 63.71 -25.56 -24.92
C ILE A 8 62.41 -25.89 -24.15
N PRO A 9 62.00 -25.11 -23.15
CA PRO A 9 60.67 -25.27 -22.56
C PRO A 9 59.61 -24.66 -23.47
N LEU A 10 58.60 -25.45 -23.79
CA LEU A 10 57.40 -25.03 -24.50
C LEU A 10 56.59 -24.07 -23.60
N MET A 11 56.66 -22.77 -23.87
CA MET A 11 55.74 -21.78 -23.30
C MET A 11 54.34 -22.01 -23.87
N ILE A 12 53.41 -22.46 -23.03
CA ILE A 12 51.98 -22.36 -23.30
C ILE A 12 51.61 -20.89 -23.08
N ILE A 13 51.39 -20.15 -24.18
CA ILE A 13 50.76 -18.84 -24.17
C ILE A 13 49.27 -19.07 -23.92
N THR A 14 48.81 -18.96 -22.68
CA THR A 14 47.39 -18.74 -22.39
C THR A 14 47.06 -17.31 -22.79
N THR A 15 46.47 -17.14 -23.98
CA THR A 15 45.75 -15.93 -24.36
C THR A 15 44.66 -15.66 -23.32
N LEU A 16 44.85 -14.63 -22.49
CA LEU A 16 43.77 -13.99 -21.75
C LEU A 16 42.79 -13.43 -22.80
N ALA A 17 41.67 -14.12 -22.99
CA ALA A 17 40.49 -13.50 -23.55
C ALA A 17 39.99 -12.48 -22.52
N ILE A 18 40.36 -11.22 -22.71
CA ILE A 18 39.70 -10.09 -22.08
C ILE A 18 38.32 -10.03 -22.74
N GLY A 19 37.38 -10.80 -22.19
CA GLY A 19 35.97 -10.64 -22.47
C GLY A 19 35.58 -9.23 -22.04
N SER A 20 35.18 -8.41 -22.99
CA SER A 20 34.57 -7.12 -22.73
C SER A 20 33.42 -7.33 -21.74
N VAL A 21 33.53 -6.70 -20.57
CA VAL A 21 32.42 -6.57 -19.64
C VAL A 21 31.43 -5.60 -20.30
N THR A 22 30.56 -6.14 -21.14
CA THR A 22 29.35 -5.44 -21.55
C THR A 22 28.49 -5.33 -20.30
N SER A 23 28.33 -4.10 -19.81
CA SER A 23 27.38 -3.74 -18.75
C SER A 23 26.05 -4.47 -18.94
N PRO A 24 25.47 -5.05 -17.87
CA PRO A 24 24.09 -5.50 -17.95
C PRO A 24 23.22 -4.26 -18.15
N ILE A 25 22.42 -4.37 -19.20
CA ILE A 25 21.38 -3.46 -19.64
C ILE A 25 20.47 -3.09 -18.45
N LYS A 26 20.20 -1.78 -18.29
CA LYS A 26 19.09 -1.24 -17.49
C LYS A 26 17.81 -1.98 -17.86
N GLY A 27 17.16 -2.69 -16.94
CA GLY A 27 15.78 -3.14 -17.19
C GLY A 27 15.23 -4.30 -16.36
N GLU A 28 16.06 -5.12 -15.70
CA GLU A 28 15.51 -6.21 -14.89
C GLU A 28 15.11 -5.71 -13.50
N VAL A 29 13.85 -5.26 -13.39
CA VAL A 29 13.15 -5.18 -12.11
C VAL A 29 13.11 -6.59 -11.55
N TYR A 30 13.86 -6.83 -10.47
CA TYR A 30 13.79 -8.06 -9.69
C TYR A 30 12.37 -8.24 -9.14
N ARG A 31 11.50 -8.91 -9.90
CA ARG A 31 10.14 -9.28 -9.50
C ARG A 31 10.25 -10.56 -8.67
N ARG A 32 10.51 -10.43 -7.36
CA ARG A 32 10.45 -11.60 -6.47
C ARG A 32 8.99 -11.84 -6.09
N VAL A 33 8.48 -12.98 -6.53
CA VAL A 33 7.08 -13.40 -6.47
C VAL A 33 6.78 -13.97 -5.07
N HIS A 34 6.50 -13.11 -4.10
CA HIS A 34 6.00 -13.53 -2.79
C HIS A 34 4.45 -13.52 -2.82
N ASN A 35 3.86 -14.64 -3.25
CA ASN A 35 2.48 -14.66 -3.70
C ASN A 35 1.49 -15.46 -2.86
N THR A 36 1.94 -16.13 -1.81
CA THR A 36 1.02 -16.94 -1.01
C THR A 36 0.31 -16.08 0.01
N CYS A 37 -1.00 -15.93 -0.18
CA CYS A 37 -1.91 -15.37 0.83
C CYS A 37 -2.31 -16.38 1.90
N THR A 38 -2.10 -17.66 1.61
CA THR A 38 -2.51 -18.78 2.45
C THR A 38 -1.30 -19.53 2.97
N LYS A 39 -1.52 -20.18 4.13
CA LYS A 39 -0.72 -21.28 4.63
C LYS A 39 -0.90 -22.44 3.63
N GLN A 40 -0.12 -22.46 2.55
CA GLN A 40 -0.23 -23.49 1.52
C GLN A 40 -0.04 -24.87 2.19
N GLU A 41 -1.12 -25.62 2.37
CA GLU A 41 -1.05 -27.06 2.49
C GLU A 41 -0.56 -27.57 1.12
N ALA A 42 0.39 -28.49 1.15
CA ALA A 42 1.14 -28.92 -0.03
C ALA A 42 0.20 -29.36 -1.17
N GLY A 43 0.30 -28.74 -2.36
CA GLY A 43 -0.32 -29.32 -3.56
C GLY A 43 -0.62 -28.39 -4.73
N GLU A 44 -1.00 -27.13 -4.50
CA GLU A 44 -1.44 -26.26 -5.61
C GLU A 44 -0.44 -25.15 -5.92
N GLN A 45 0.12 -25.21 -7.13
CA GLN A 45 0.96 -24.16 -7.70
C GLN A 45 0.02 -23.04 -8.19
N GLU A 46 -0.36 -22.12 -7.29
CA GLU A 46 -1.15 -20.95 -7.66
C GLU A 46 -0.31 -20.06 -8.59
N LEU A 47 -0.78 -19.87 -9.83
CA LEU A 47 -0.14 -18.95 -10.77
C LEU A 47 -0.11 -17.56 -10.14
N ALA A 48 1.05 -16.93 -10.23
CA ALA A 48 1.30 -15.64 -9.65
C ALA A 48 0.37 -14.57 -10.26
N PRO A 49 -0.50 -13.90 -9.47
CA PRO A 49 -1.21 -12.74 -9.99
C PRO A 49 -0.20 -11.67 -10.39
N GLU A 50 -0.43 -11.00 -11.51
CA GLU A 50 0.43 -9.89 -11.92
C GLU A 50 0.22 -8.70 -10.98
N ASP A 51 1.30 -8.05 -10.55
CA ASP A 51 1.17 -6.79 -9.82
C ASP A 51 0.86 -5.66 -10.80
N PHE A 52 0.07 -4.65 -10.38
CA PHE A 52 0.03 -3.38 -11.11
C PHE A 52 1.45 -2.86 -11.30
N SER A 53 1.76 -2.40 -12.51
CA SER A 53 2.99 -1.65 -12.71
C SER A 53 2.93 -0.33 -11.92
N TYR A 54 4.09 0.27 -11.67
CA TYR A 54 4.14 1.57 -11.00
C TYR A 54 3.30 2.64 -11.72
N SER A 55 3.36 2.70 -13.05
CA SER A 55 2.58 3.67 -13.81
C SER A 55 1.09 3.35 -13.78
N GLU A 56 0.71 2.09 -13.70
CA GLU A 56 -0.69 1.69 -13.56
C GLU A 56 -1.25 2.05 -12.18
N PHE A 57 -0.52 1.75 -11.10
CA PHE A 57 -0.91 2.14 -9.76
C PHE A 57 -0.93 3.66 -9.60
N SER A 58 0.10 4.36 -10.09
CA SER A 58 0.14 5.84 -10.12
C SER A 58 -0.99 6.42 -10.98
N ASN A 59 -1.39 5.79 -12.08
CA ASN A 59 -2.54 6.27 -12.85
C ASN A 59 -3.88 6.05 -12.14
N GLN A 60 -4.04 4.99 -11.34
CA GLN A 60 -5.22 4.79 -10.50
C GLN A 60 -5.37 5.89 -9.44
N THR A 61 -4.26 6.51 -9.05
CA THR A 61 -4.23 7.43 -7.91
C THR A 61 -3.93 8.90 -8.26
N ASN A 62 -3.10 9.14 -9.26
CA ASN A 62 -2.66 10.45 -9.76
C ASN A 62 -3.16 10.78 -11.18
N GLY A 63 -3.77 9.82 -11.88
CA GLY A 63 -4.28 10.03 -13.24
C GLY A 63 -5.21 11.24 -13.32
N SER A 64 -5.07 12.03 -14.39
CA SER A 64 -5.70 13.34 -14.65
C SER A 64 -7.24 13.39 -14.66
N LYS A 65 -7.92 12.30 -14.31
CA LYS A 65 -9.36 12.27 -14.06
C LYS A 65 -9.64 12.40 -12.57
N TRP A 66 -9.20 13.51 -11.97
CA TRP A 66 -10.02 14.12 -10.93
C TRP A 66 -11.41 14.33 -11.54
N PHE A 67 -12.49 14.10 -10.80
CA PHE A 67 -13.89 14.11 -11.30
C PHE A 67 -14.37 12.78 -11.92
N THR A 68 -14.50 11.75 -11.10
CA THR A 68 -15.33 10.57 -11.43
C THR A 68 -16.76 10.72 -10.90
N ASN A 69 -17.68 9.85 -11.36
CA ASN A 69 -19.03 9.72 -10.82
C ASN A 69 -19.23 8.29 -10.28
N ARG A 70 -20.34 8.06 -9.56
CA ARG A 70 -20.64 6.75 -8.94
C ARG A 70 -20.54 5.58 -9.93
N THR A 71 -21.06 5.74 -11.15
CA THR A 71 -21.04 4.69 -12.19
C THR A 71 -19.62 4.35 -12.61
N VAL A 72 -18.77 5.36 -12.80
CA VAL A 72 -17.36 5.16 -13.18
C VAL A 72 -16.57 4.55 -12.02
N MET A 73 -16.80 4.99 -10.77
CA MET A 73 -16.21 4.37 -9.58
C MET A 73 -16.60 2.89 -9.46
N LYS A 74 -17.87 2.57 -9.65
CA LYS A 74 -18.38 1.19 -9.63
C LYS A 74 -17.69 0.32 -10.68
N LYS A 75 -17.62 0.80 -11.93
CA LYS A 75 -16.97 0.08 -13.02
C LYS A 75 -15.49 -0.17 -12.70
N HIS A 76 -14.79 0.85 -12.22
CA HIS A 76 -13.38 0.72 -11.86
C HIS A 76 -13.16 -0.25 -10.70
N PHE A 77 -13.99 -0.17 -9.65
CA PHE A 77 -13.95 -1.14 -8.56
C PHE A 77 -14.16 -2.57 -9.06
N GLN A 78 -15.11 -2.81 -9.97
CA GLN A 78 -15.32 -4.13 -10.57
C GLN A 78 -14.10 -4.61 -11.36
N GLU A 79 -13.48 -3.74 -12.17
CA GLU A 79 -12.25 -4.06 -12.90
C GLU A 79 -11.09 -4.44 -11.95
N LEU A 80 -10.94 -3.72 -10.84
CA LEU A 80 -9.94 -4.03 -9.81
C LEU A 80 -10.25 -5.31 -9.06
N TYR A 81 -11.52 -5.53 -8.70
CA TYR A 81 -11.93 -6.66 -7.89
C TYR A 81 -11.87 -7.97 -8.66
N ASP A 82 -12.44 -7.97 -9.88
CA ASP A 82 -12.54 -9.16 -10.73
C ASP A 82 -11.26 -9.41 -11.54
N GLY A 83 -10.39 -8.41 -11.64
CA GLY A 83 -9.11 -8.50 -12.33
C GLY A 83 -8.07 -9.34 -11.59
N ASP A 84 -7.05 -9.76 -12.32
CA ASP A 84 -5.94 -10.54 -11.74
C ASP A 84 -4.81 -9.63 -11.24
N LYS A 85 -4.88 -8.32 -11.50
CA LYS A 85 -3.88 -7.36 -11.08
C LYS A 85 -4.04 -6.97 -9.61
N ARG A 86 -2.94 -7.07 -8.85
CA ARG A 86 -2.93 -6.84 -7.39
C ARG A 86 -2.11 -5.63 -6.98
N LEU A 87 -2.34 -5.19 -5.74
CA LEU A 87 -1.61 -4.09 -5.13
C LEU A 87 -0.10 -4.41 -5.10
N PRO A 88 0.76 -3.50 -5.58
CA PRO A 88 2.21 -3.72 -5.58
C PRO A 88 2.76 -3.61 -4.14
N ASN A 89 3.86 -4.34 -3.87
CA ASN A 89 4.51 -4.41 -2.56
C ASN A 89 3.53 -4.71 -1.41
N ARG A 90 2.50 -5.50 -1.71
CA ARG A 90 1.48 -5.91 -0.75
C ARG A 90 2.06 -6.85 0.30
N ALA A 91 1.36 -6.93 1.42
CA ALA A 91 1.62 -7.95 2.42
C ALA A 91 1.36 -9.35 1.88
N TYR A 92 2.18 -10.30 2.30
CA TYR A 92 2.05 -11.71 1.98
C TYR A 92 2.29 -12.57 3.21
N PHE A 93 1.86 -13.83 3.18
CA PHE A 93 2.10 -14.77 4.26
C PHE A 93 3.49 -15.40 4.12
N ASN A 94 4.35 -15.18 5.10
CA ASN A 94 5.62 -15.89 5.24
C ASN A 94 5.38 -17.19 6.02
N LYS A 95 5.48 -18.32 5.32
CA LYS A 95 5.20 -19.64 5.91
C LYS A 95 6.20 -20.07 6.95
N ASP A 96 7.48 -19.78 6.74
CA ASP A 96 8.55 -20.19 7.64
C ASP A 96 8.40 -19.53 9.01
N ARG A 97 7.88 -18.29 9.01
CA ARG A 97 7.60 -17.50 10.21
C ARG A 97 6.18 -17.65 10.74
N GLY A 98 5.24 -18.07 9.90
CA GLY A 98 3.82 -18.11 10.23
C GLY A 98 3.19 -16.71 10.39
N GLU A 99 3.73 -15.70 9.70
CA GLU A 99 3.39 -14.29 9.89
C GLU A 99 3.06 -13.60 8.55
N TYR A 100 2.18 -12.61 8.58
CA TYR A 100 2.01 -11.70 7.45
C TYR A 100 3.09 -10.62 7.48
N ILE A 101 3.79 -10.45 6.37
CA ILE A 101 4.90 -9.49 6.26
C ILE A 101 4.78 -8.61 5.02
N ILE A 102 5.40 -7.44 5.08
CA ILE A 102 5.63 -6.53 3.95
C ILE A 102 7.14 -6.33 3.82
N ASP A 103 7.69 -6.54 2.62
CA ASP A 103 9.08 -6.23 2.34
C ASP A 103 9.27 -4.71 2.22
N VAL A 104 10.27 -4.17 2.93
CA VAL A 104 10.69 -2.78 2.79
C VAL A 104 11.61 -2.68 1.57
N MET A 105 11.12 -2.07 0.51
CA MET A 105 11.86 -1.98 -0.76
C MET A 105 12.69 -0.69 -0.86
N LYS A 106 13.95 -0.81 -1.31
CA LYS A 106 14.81 0.32 -1.70
C LYS A 106 15.57 -0.03 -2.96
N TYR A 107 15.42 0.78 -4.01
CA TYR A 107 16.05 0.55 -5.32
C TYR A 107 15.81 -0.87 -5.87
N GLY A 108 14.59 -1.40 -5.70
CA GLY A 108 14.21 -2.74 -6.16
C GLY A 108 14.80 -3.90 -5.33
N ARG A 109 15.39 -3.62 -4.17
CA ARG A 109 15.93 -4.63 -3.25
C ARG A 109 15.22 -4.56 -1.91
N VAL A 110 14.98 -5.73 -1.33
CA VAL A 110 14.50 -5.84 0.05
C VAL A 110 15.59 -5.31 0.99
N GLN A 111 15.22 -4.42 1.92
CA GLN A 111 16.10 -3.86 2.95
C GLN A 111 15.68 -4.23 4.36
N GLY A 112 14.49 -4.79 4.52
CA GLY A 112 13.90 -5.11 5.80
C GLY A 112 12.51 -5.72 5.61
N GLN A 113 11.90 -6.17 6.69
CA GLN A 113 10.58 -6.79 6.66
C GLN A 113 9.73 -6.30 7.83
N ILE A 114 8.54 -5.80 7.53
CA ILE A 114 7.57 -5.36 8.53
C ILE A 114 6.59 -6.49 8.76
N VAL A 115 6.48 -6.97 10.00
CA VAL A 115 5.41 -7.90 10.40
C VAL A 115 4.12 -7.11 10.61
N LEU A 116 3.03 -7.56 10.01
CA LEU A 116 1.70 -7.03 10.26
C LEU A 116 1.04 -7.76 11.43
N PRO A 117 0.81 -7.09 12.57
CA PRO A 117 0.13 -7.72 13.70
C PRO A 117 -1.31 -8.11 13.31
N LYS A 118 -1.77 -9.26 13.79
CA LYS A 118 -3.15 -9.73 13.58
C LYS A 118 -4.19 -8.67 14.00
N ARG A 119 -3.93 -7.95 15.11
CA ARG A 119 -4.79 -6.85 15.59
C ARG A 119 -4.96 -5.76 14.53
N PHE A 120 -3.87 -5.37 13.88
CA PHE A 120 -3.88 -4.33 12.86
C PHE A 120 -4.68 -4.77 11.62
N ILE A 121 -4.42 -5.98 11.12
CA ILE A 121 -5.15 -6.59 9.98
C ILE A 121 -6.65 -6.66 10.28
N ASN A 122 -7.01 -7.14 11.46
CA ASN A 122 -8.41 -7.25 11.85
C ASN A 122 -9.07 -5.87 12.03
N SER A 123 -8.36 -4.88 12.58
CA SER A 123 -8.89 -3.52 12.72
C SER A 123 -9.25 -2.94 11.35
N ILE A 124 -8.35 -3.04 10.36
CA ILE A 124 -8.64 -2.62 8.98
C ILE A 124 -9.86 -3.36 8.42
N SER A 125 -9.91 -4.68 8.59
CA SER A 125 -11.02 -5.49 8.11
C SER A 125 -12.35 -5.03 8.72
N LEU A 126 -12.38 -4.73 10.02
CA LEU A 126 -13.58 -4.23 10.70
C LEU A 126 -13.93 -2.79 10.33
N HIS A 127 -12.93 -1.93 10.03
CA HIS A 127 -13.20 -0.60 9.49
C HIS A 127 -13.93 -0.70 8.16
N ILE A 128 -13.44 -1.55 7.25
CA ILE A 128 -14.06 -1.77 5.93
C ILE A 128 -15.53 -2.20 6.12
N GLN A 129 -15.78 -3.21 6.95
CA GLN A 129 -17.13 -3.71 7.23
C GLN A 129 -18.03 -2.60 7.75
N SER A 130 -17.58 -1.91 8.80
CA SER A 130 -18.33 -0.84 9.44
C SER A 130 -18.63 0.32 8.48
N ALA A 131 -17.68 0.66 7.60
CA ALA A 131 -17.84 1.73 6.64
C ALA A 131 -18.86 1.35 5.55
N LEU A 132 -18.85 0.10 5.07
CA LEU A 132 -19.82 -0.38 4.10
C LEU A 132 -21.22 -0.53 4.69
N GLU A 133 -21.33 -1.07 5.91
CA GLU A 133 -22.62 -1.24 6.63
C GLU A 133 -23.28 0.11 6.93
N LYS A 134 -22.49 1.10 7.35
CA LYS A 134 -22.96 2.46 7.64
C LYS A 134 -23.04 3.35 6.39
N LYS A 135 -22.78 2.81 5.20
CA LYS A 135 -22.76 3.54 3.91
C LYS A 135 -21.80 4.74 3.88
N LEU A 136 -20.75 4.68 4.69
CA LEU A 136 -19.67 5.66 4.72
C LEU A 136 -18.61 5.38 3.65
N ALA A 137 -18.56 4.17 3.10
CA ALA A 137 -17.89 3.79 1.88
C ALA A 137 -18.83 2.96 1.00
N GLU A 138 -18.61 2.94 -0.32
CA GLU A 138 -19.34 2.06 -1.24
C GLU A 138 -18.40 1.04 -1.91
N PHE A 139 -17.16 1.45 -2.18
CA PHE A 139 -16.14 0.63 -2.81
C PHE A 139 -14.87 0.64 -1.96
N ILE A 140 -14.00 -0.35 -2.15
CA ILE A 140 -12.75 -0.48 -1.40
C ILE A 140 -11.59 -0.47 -2.39
N PHE A 141 -11.13 0.72 -2.73
CA PHE A 141 -9.99 0.99 -3.62
C PHE A 141 -9.58 2.45 -3.46
N PHE A 142 -8.46 2.89 -4.04
CA PHE A 142 -7.87 4.20 -3.72
C PHE A 142 -8.87 5.38 -3.61
N ALA A 143 -9.78 5.52 -4.59
CA ALA A 143 -10.74 6.63 -4.62
C ALA A 143 -11.87 6.54 -3.59
N ASP A 144 -12.06 5.40 -2.93
CA ASP A 144 -13.06 5.21 -1.89
C ASP A 144 -12.49 4.28 -0.81
N MET A 145 -12.07 4.87 0.32
CA MET A 145 -11.50 4.16 1.47
C MET A 145 -10.18 3.40 1.20
N GLY A 146 -9.56 3.55 0.02
CA GLY A 146 -8.36 2.79 -0.34
C GLY A 146 -7.03 3.30 0.18
N HIS A 147 -7.01 4.40 0.92
CA HIS A 147 -5.79 4.92 1.54
C HIS A 147 -6.12 5.54 2.90
N ALA A 148 -5.17 5.47 3.81
CA ALA A 148 -5.29 6.02 5.15
C ALA A 148 -4.05 6.82 5.54
N HIS A 149 -4.25 7.82 6.39
CA HIS A 149 -3.20 8.60 7.05
C HIS A 149 -3.15 8.24 8.53
N TYR A 150 -1.97 7.93 9.05
CA TYR A 150 -1.86 7.60 10.47
C TYR A 150 -1.86 8.83 11.34
N HIS A 151 -2.57 8.71 12.46
CA HIS A 151 -2.60 9.69 13.52
C HIS A 151 -2.28 9.00 14.83
N LEU A 152 -1.43 9.63 15.64
CA LEU A 152 -1.01 9.12 16.92
C LEU A 152 -0.93 10.24 17.94
N THR A 153 -0.96 9.90 19.22
CA THR A 153 -0.82 10.90 20.27
C THR A 153 0.53 11.60 20.15
N LYS A 154 0.59 12.90 20.47
CA LYS A 154 1.85 13.66 20.48
C LYS A 154 2.90 13.00 21.40
N LYS A 155 2.44 12.35 22.47
CA LYS A 155 3.26 11.56 23.39
C LYS A 155 3.88 10.34 22.71
N ASP A 156 3.07 9.46 22.13
CA ASP A 156 3.56 8.26 21.43
C ASP A 156 4.50 8.65 20.27
N PHE A 157 4.19 9.73 19.55
CA PHE A 157 5.07 10.23 18.51
C PHE A 157 6.45 10.58 19.07
N THR A 158 6.48 11.40 20.13
CA THR A 158 7.74 11.90 20.69
C THR A 158 8.55 10.78 21.33
N GLU A 159 7.90 9.94 22.13
CA GLU A 159 8.59 8.94 22.96
C GLU A 159 8.90 7.65 22.21
N LYS A 160 8.06 7.20 21.28
CA LYS A 160 8.16 5.87 20.68
C LYS A 160 8.53 5.90 19.20
N ILE A 161 8.04 6.88 18.44
CA ILE A 161 8.21 6.89 16.97
C ILE A 161 9.39 7.75 16.53
N SER A 162 9.49 9.00 17.00
CA SER A 162 10.53 9.94 16.57
C SER A 162 11.99 9.51 16.82
N PRO A 163 12.30 8.67 17.84
CA PRO A 163 13.66 8.17 18.03
C PRO A 163 14.10 7.14 16.97
N LEU A 164 13.14 6.45 16.34
CA LEU A 164 13.40 5.34 15.40
C LEU A 164 13.91 5.87 14.06
N LYS A 165 14.74 5.07 13.37
CA LYS A 165 15.48 5.54 12.18
C LYS A 165 15.11 4.81 10.90
N THR A 166 14.64 3.59 11.02
CA THR A 166 14.27 2.77 9.86
C THR A 166 12.76 2.66 9.73
N LYS A 167 12.30 2.45 8.49
CA LYS A 167 10.88 2.17 8.21
C LYS A 167 10.41 0.93 8.98
N GLU A 168 11.24 -0.11 9.03
CA GLU A 168 10.92 -1.35 9.75
C GLU A 168 10.67 -1.11 11.24
N GLU A 169 11.58 -0.41 11.92
CA GLU A 169 11.42 -0.07 13.33
C GLU A 169 10.14 0.75 13.56
N VAL A 170 9.95 1.81 12.75
CA VAL A 170 8.80 2.71 12.90
C VAL A 170 7.48 1.95 12.78
N TYR A 171 7.30 1.16 11.72
CA TYR A 171 6.05 0.45 11.51
C TYR A 171 5.83 -0.69 12.51
N THR A 172 6.90 -1.37 12.91
CA THR A 172 6.85 -2.39 13.96
C THR A 172 6.34 -1.81 15.27
N GLU A 173 6.77 -0.60 15.64
CA GLU A 173 6.30 0.05 16.86
C GLU A 173 4.92 0.70 16.69
N LEU A 174 4.68 1.35 15.54
CA LEU A 174 3.44 2.05 15.24
C LEU A 174 2.21 1.13 15.33
N PHE A 175 2.29 -0.09 14.81
CA PHE A 175 1.15 -1.03 14.86
C PHE A 175 0.85 -1.59 16.25
N LYS A 176 1.75 -1.41 17.22
CA LYS A 176 1.50 -1.77 18.63
C LYS A 176 0.76 -0.68 19.39
N LEU A 177 0.69 0.54 18.87
CA LEU A 177 0.06 1.65 19.58
C LEU A 177 -1.47 1.51 19.61
N ASP A 178 -2.03 1.49 20.82
CA ASP A 178 -3.48 1.53 21.07
C ASP A 178 -4.09 2.86 20.63
N GLY A 179 -3.31 3.94 20.76
CA GLY A 179 -3.66 5.28 20.30
C GLY A 179 -3.53 5.49 18.80
N LEU A 180 -3.14 4.49 18.01
CA LEU A 180 -3.07 4.63 16.56
C LEU A 180 -4.47 4.79 15.97
N LYS A 181 -4.61 5.79 15.11
CA LYS A 181 -5.81 6.09 14.35
C LYS A 181 -5.48 6.08 12.86
N SER A 182 -6.41 5.55 12.07
CA SER A 182 -6.31 5.53 10.61
C SER A 182 -7.39 6.43 10.04
N LEU A 183 -6.99 7.59 9.51
CA LEU A 183 -7.87 8.53 8.83
C LEU A 183 -7.96 8.16 7.35
N TYR A 184 -9.14 7.75 6.89
CA TYR A 184 -9.40 7.44 5.49
C TYR A 184 -10.13 8.60 4.83
N HIS A 185 -9.72 8.93 3.60
CA HIS A 185 -10.56 9.73 2.71
C HIS A 185 -11.40 8.81 1.84
N THR A 186 -12.70 8.82 2.08
CA THR A 186 -13.71 8.22 1.22
C THR A 186 -14.03 9.22 0.09
N ALA A 187 -14.50 8.74 -1.06
CA ALA A 187 -14.87 9.59 -2.19
C ALA A 187 -13.78 10.59 -2.68
N GLU A 188 -12.49 10.25 -2.58
CA GLU A 188 -11.38 11.17 -2.84
C GLU A 188 -11.35 11.73 -4.27
N LYS A 189 -11.71 10.90 -5.25
CA LYS A 189 -11.78 11.25 -6.69
C LYS A 189 -13.19 11.62 -7.16
N LEU A 190 -14.21 11.48 -6.31
CA LEU A 190 -15.57 11.89 -6.66
C LEU A 190 -15.58 13.41 -6.86
N ALA A 191 -16.25 13.87 -7.92
CA ALA A 191 -16.47 15.29 -8.15
C ALA A 191 -17.36 15.88 -7.06
N LEU A 192 -16.78 16.24 -5.90
CA LEU A 192 -17.51 16.81 -4.77
C LEU A 192 -17.76 18.31 -4.95
N LYS A 193 -17.03 18.98 -5.84
CA LYS A 193 -17.30 20.36 -6.25
C LYS A 193 -17.75 20.35 -7.70
N PHE A 194 -18.80 21.10 -8.03
CA PHE A 194 -19.08 21.47 -9.42
C PHE A 194 -18.23 22.68 -9.80
N GLU A 195 -17.82 22.76 -11.07
CA GLU A 195 -17.12 23.94 -11.59
C GLU A 195 -17.98 25.22 -11.49
N GLU A 196 -19.32 25.13 -11.51
CA GLU A 196 -20.22 26.30 -11.40
C GLU A 196 -21.57 26.01 -10.71
N GLY A 197 -21.58 25.43 -9.51
CA GLY A 197 -22.87 25.28 -8.80
C GLY A 197 -22.80 24.73 -7.38
N PRO A 198 -23.85 24.96 -6.58
CA PRO A 198 -23.95 24.41 -5.24
C PRO A 198 -23.94 22.87 -5.29
N LEU A 199 -23.44 22.25 -4.21
CA LEU A 199 -23.65 20.82 -3.96
C LEU A 199 -25.14 20.48 -4.13
N ASP A 200 -25.43 19.35 -4.77
CA ASP A 200 -26.79 18.83 -4.83
C ASP A 200 -27.33 18.70 -3.39
N PRO A 201 -28.38 19.44 -3.00
CA PRO A 201 -28.76 19.57 -1.60
C PRO A 201 -29.20 18.25 -0.94
N ILE A 202 -29.63 17.24 -1.72
CA ILE A 202 -30.19 15.97 -1.22
C ILE A 202 -29.59 14.74 -1.94
N GLY A 203 -28.57 14.92 -2.78
CA GLY A 203 -28.04 13.83 -3.62
C GLY A 203 -26.88 13.04 -3.02
N TYR A 204 -26.57 11.92 -3.69
CA TYR A 204 -25.42 11.03 -3.41
C TYR A 204 -24.12 11.81 -3.13
N ARG A 205 -23.82 12.86 -3.90
CA ARG A 205 -22.58 13.63 -3.69
C ARG A 205 -22.56 14.41 -2.39
N ARG A 206 -23.69 14.89 -1.89
CA ARG A 206 -23.77 15.56 -0.58
C ARG A 206 -23.60 14.57 0.54
N GLU A 207 -24.17 13.38 0.40
CA GLU A 207 -23.94 12.26 1.33
C GLU A 207 -22.44 11.88 1.37
N ARG A 208 -21.82 11.67 0.21
CA ARG A 208 -20.38 11.37 0.12
C ARG A 208 -19.51 12.53 0.62
N TYR A 209 -19.89 13.78 0.37
CA TYR A 209 -19.22 14.95 0.93
C TYR A 209 -19.28 14.94 2.46
N ASN A 210 -20.44 14.68 3.06
CA ASN A 210 -20.59 14.66 4.53
C ASN A 210 -19.90 13.46 5.20
N THR A 211 -19.62 12.40 4.45
CA THR A 211 -19.00 11.15 4.94
C THR A 211 -17.58 10.95 4.44
N ARG A 212 -16.97 12.01 3.87
CA ARG A 212 -15.66 11.97 3.20
C ARG A 212 -14.52 11.50 4.10
N ASN A 213 -14.58 11.76 5.40
CA ASN A 213 -13.49 11.45 6.30
C ASN A 213 -13.99 10.51 7.38
N ILE A 214 -13.37 9.33 7.46
CA ILE A 214 -13.65 8.38 8.54
C ILE A 214 -12.36 8.02 9.26
N VAL A 215 -12.44 7.86 10.58
CA VAL A 215 -11.32 7.45 11.42
C VAL A 215 -11.62 6.13 12.08
N GLY A 216 -10.76 5.15 11.84
CA GLY A 216 -10.76 3.86 12.56
C GLY A 216 -9.68 3.79 13.64
N ASP A 217 -9.88 2.96 14.65
CA ASP A 217 -8.92 2.68 15.72
C ASP A 217 -8.01 1.47 15.42
N ASN A 218 -7.01 1.21 16.26
CA ASN A 218 -6.17 0.02 16.16
C ASN A 218 -6.45 -0.97 17.31
N LEU A 219 -7.70 -1.04 17.76
CA LEU A 219 -8.14 -1.83 18.92
C LEU A 219 -8.96 -3.06 18.54
N ASN A 220 -9.13 -3.33 17.24
CA ASN A 220 -9.94 -4.44 16.73
C ASN A 220 -11.42 -4.34 17.18
N LEU A 221 -11.97 -3.13 17.22
CA LEU A 221 -13.36 -2.88 17.65
C LEU A 221 -14.32 -2.56 16.49
N GLY A 222 -13.80 -2.16 15.32
CA GLY A 222 -14.63 -1.69 14.20
C GLY A 222 -15.30 -0.34 14.45
N VAL A 223 -14.87 0.40 15.47
CA VAL A 223 -15.42 1.74 15.71
C VAL A 223 -14.86 2.67 14.64
N ILE A 224 -15.77 3.37 13.97
CA ILE A 224 -15.43 4.43 13.01
C ILE A 224 -16.15 5.71 13.38
N GLU A 225 -15.40 6.81 13.35
CA GLU A 225 -15.87 8.17 13.56
C GLU A 225 -15.88 8.92 12.23
N VAL A 226 -16.90 9.73 11.97
CA VAL A 226 -16.93 10.63 10.82
C VAL A 226 -16.40 11.99 11.24
N LEU A 227 -15.43 12.52 10.49
CA LEU A 227 -14.93 13.88 10.69
C LEU A 227 -15.43 14.81 9.60
N TYR A 228 -15.56 16.08 9.98
CA TYR A 228 -16.02 17.12 9.10
C TYR A 228 -15.18 18.40 9.28
N GLU A 229 -14.70 18.94 8.16
CA GLU A 229 -13.99 20.21 8.06
C GLU A 229 -14.88 21.25 7.39
N PHE A 230 -15.51 22.10 8.20
CA PHE A 230 -16.47 23.11 7.75
C PHE A 230 -15.85 24.16 6.83
N ASN A 231 -14.53 24.38 6.91
CA ASN A 231 -13.84 25.39 6.12
C ASN A 231 -13.22 24.83 4.83
N SER A 232 -13.41 23.54 4.54
CA SER A 232 -12.86 22.90 3.34
C SER A 232 -13.91 22.77 2.24
N SER A 233 -13.63 23.37 1.09
CA SER A 233 -14.48 23.27 -0.11
C SER A 233 -14.68 21.83 -0.60
N TYR A 234 -13.82 20.90 -0.17
CA TYR A 234 -13.91 19.48 -0.50
C TYR A 234 -14.22 18.60 0.71
N ASN A 235 -14.41 19.18 1.90
CA ASN A 235 -14.47 18.49 3.20
C ASN A 235 -13.25 17.57 3.42
N THR A 236 -12.05 17.95 3.00
CA THR A 236 -10.84 17.14 3.29
C THR A 236 -10.30 17.53 4.66
N VAL A 237 -10.34 16.60 5.61
CA VAL A 237 -9.74 16.75 6.94
C VAL A 237 -8.28 16.32 6.88
N LYS A 238 -7.35 17.09 7.46
CA LYS A 238 -5.94 16.67 7.55
C LYS A 238 -5.59 16.11 8.92
N ASP A 239 -6.12 16.74 9.95
CA ASP A 239 -5.83 16.42 11.34
C ASP A 239 -7.02 15.72 12.01
N TYR A 240 -6.76 14.70 12.83
CA TYR A 240 -7.81 14.01 13.59
C TYR A 240 -8.41 14.88 14.71
N LYS A 241 -7.66 15.11 15.81
CA LYS A 241 -8.11 15.81 17.02
C LYS A 241 -6.95 16.47 17.75
N GLU A 242 -7.27 17.41 18.63
CA GLU A 242 -6.29 17.96 19.56
C GLU A 242 -5.59 16.83 20.37
N GLY A 243 -4.28 16.99 20.59
CA GLY A 243 -3.45 15.98 21.24
C GLY A 243 -2.93 14.88 20.32
N TYR A 244 -3.41 14.81 19.08
CA TYR A 244 -2.87 13.94 18.04
C TYR A 244 -1.95 14.71 17.08
N ARG A 245 -1.15 13.95 16.34
CA ARG A 245 -0.29 14.41 15.25
C ARG A 245 -0.44 13.46 14.07
N GLU A 246 -0.52 14.00 12.86
CA GLU A 246 -0.39 13.22 11.64
C GLU A 246 1.04 12.67 11.51
N TYR A 247 1.15 11.36 11.32
CA TYR A 247 2.32 10.74 10.73
C TYR A 247 1.98 10.56 9.25
N SER A 248 2.60 11.36 8.38
CA SER A 248 2.23 11.49 6.95
C SER A 248 2.30 10.19 6.13
N SER A 249 2.76 9.10 6.72
CA SER A 249 2.71 7.78 6.11
C SER A 249 1.42 7.04 6.45
N GLY A 250 1.07 6.06 5.63
CA GLY A 250 -0.22 5.43 5.64
C GLY A 250 -0.19 3.95 5.31
N HIS A 251 -1.38 3.37 5.16
CA HIS A 251 -1.54 2.14 4.40
C HIS A 251 -2.49 2.37 3.24
N TYR A 252 -2.34 1.53 2.22
CA TYR A 252 -3.30 1.46 1.12
C TYR A 252 -3.99 0.13 1.17
N ILE A 253 -5.27 0.15 0.82
CA ILE A 253 -6.07 -1.05 0.60
C ILE A 253 -6.67 -1.03 -0.79
N SER A 254 -6.75 -2.21 -1.37
CA SER A 254 -7.48 -2.42 -2.62
C SER A 254 -8.17 -3.78 -2.57
N ALA A 255 -9.48 -3.80 -2.79
CA ALA A 255 -10.20 -5.05 -2.91
C ALA A 255 -9.83 -5.76 -4.21
N ASN A 256 -9.59 -7.06 -4.10
CA ASN A 256 -9.27 -7.94 -5.21
C ASN A 256 -9.70 -9.35 -4.82
N LYS A 257 -10.32 -10.11 -5.74
CA LYS A 257 -10.78 -11.49 -5.51
C LYS A 257 -9.66 -12.43 -5.04
N ASN A 258 -8.41 -12.12 -5.37
CA ASN A 258 -7.20 -12.86 -5.00
C ASN A 258 -6.44 -12.20 -3.83
N GLY A 259 -7.03 -11.22 -3.13
CA GLY A 259 -6.40 -10.50 -2.03
C GLY A 259 -6.05 -11.38 -0.83
N CYS A 260 -5.09 -10.95 0.00
CA CYS A 260 -4.61 -11.77 1.13
C CYS A 260 -5.45 -11.71 2.40
N PHE A 261 -6.28 -10.69 2.54
CA PHE A 261 -7.11 -10.47 3.72
C PHE A 261 -8.57 -10.46 3.32
N SER A 262 -9.46 -10.69 4.28
CA SER A 262 -10.88 -10.83 4.02
C SER A 262 -11.74 -9.91 4.89
N TYR A 263 -12.87 -9.47 4.35
CA TYR A 263 -13.94 -8.82 5.10
C TYR A 263 -15.30 -9.40 4.70
N ILE A 264 -16.30 -9.24 5.56
CA ILE A 264 -17.66 -9.72 5.30
C ILE A 264 -18.57 -8.52 5.01
N TYR A 265 -19.31 -8.57 3.91
CA TYR A 265 -20.32 -7.57 3.61
C TYR A 265 -21.51 -8.22 2.95
N ASN A 266 -22.73 -7.94 3.42
CA ASN A 266 -23.96 -8.58 2.95
C ASN A 266 -23.83 -10.11 2.86
N GLU A 267 -23.35 -10.73 3.95
CA GLU A 267 -23.15 -12.19 4.08
C GLU A 267 -22.15 -12.80 3.08
N LYS A 268 -21.43 -11.98 2.32
CA LYS A 268 -20.40 -12.43 1.37
C LYS A 268 -19.02 -12.09 1.88
N THR A 269 -18.10 -13.02 1.70
CA THR A 269 -16.67 -12.78 1.94
C THR A 269 -16.04 -12.13 0.70
N TYR A 270 -15.48 -10.96 0.91
CA TYR A 270 -14.65 -10.25 -0.05
C TYR A 270 -13.20 -10.31 0.38
N ARG A 271 -12.28 -10.06 -0.55
CA ARG A 271 -10.85 -10.05 -0.30
C ARG A 271 -10.19 -8.72 -0.68
N PHE A 272 -9.09 -8.41 -0.02
CA PHE A 272 -8.31 -7.19 -0.23
C PHE A 272 -6.84 -7.37 0.09
N ASP A 273 -6.04 -6.43 -0.41
CA ASP A 273 -4.61 -6.31 -0.14
C ASP A 273 -4.29 -5.09 0.70
N ILE A 274 -3.16 -5.14 1.41
CA ILE A 274 -2.60 -4.04 2.21
C ILE A 274 -1.17 -3.77 1.72
N ASN A 275 -0.79 -2.51 1.54
CA ASN A 275 0.62 -2.10 1.40
C ASN A 275 0.94 -0.86 2.26
N LEU A 276 2.23 -0.51 2.36
CA LEU A 276 2.73 0.66 3.11
C LEU A 276 3.62 1.58 2.27
N ASP A 277 3.75 1.32 0.97
CA ASP A 277 4.77 1.96 0.12
C ASP A 277 4.28 3.21 -0.60
N GLY A 278 3.11 3.73 -0.24
CA GLY A 278 2.60 4.90 -0.93
C GLY A 278 2.13 4.55 -2.33
N ILE A 279 1.52 5.54 -2.95
CA ILE A 279 1.81 5.79 -4.37
C ILE A 279 3.17 6.48 -4.34
N PRO A 280 4.18 6.00 -5.08
CA PRO A 280 5.37 6.80 -5.23
C PRO A 280 4.94 8.11 -5.87
N TYR A 281 4.99 9.20 -5.09
CA TYR A 281 5.00 10.53 -5.65
C TYR A 281 6.20 10.55 -6.58
N HIS A 282 6.06 11.03 -7.81
CA HIS A 282 7.24 11.28 -8.63
C HIS A 282 8.22 12.05 -7.75
N ALA A 283 9.36 11.42 -7.44
CA ALA A 283 10.51 12.14 -6.98
C ALA A 283 10.87 13.08 -8.13
N THR A 284 10.26 14.26 -8.14
CA THR A 284 10.96 15.44 -8.61
C THR A 284 12.29 15.39 -7.86
N THR A 285 13.35 15.48 -8.63
CA THR A 285 14.75 15.27 -8.29
C THR A 285 15.31 16.18 -7.19
N ASP A 286 14.48 16.70 -6.30
CA ASP A 286 14.87 17.60 -5.24
C ASP A 286 14.85 16.81 -3.94
N GLY A 287 15.89 15.99 -3.79
CA GLY A 287 16.20 15.36 -2.53
C GLY A 287 16.43 16.43 -1.48
N ASN A 288 15.59 16.46 -0.45
CA ASN A 288 15.91 16.95 0.87
C ASN A 288 14.99 16.23 1.87
N LEU A 289 15.60 15.32 2.63
CA LEU A 289 15.12 14.89 3.94
C LEU A 289 15.33 16.03 4.94
#